data_AF-A0A8K0ECD5-F1
#
_entry.id   AF-A0A8K0ECD5-F1
#
_cell.length_a   1.000
_cell.length_b   1.000
_cell.length_c   1.000
_cell.angle_alpha   90.00
_cell.angle_beta   90.00
_cell.angle_gamma   90.00
#
_symmetry.space_group_name_H-M   'P 1'
#
loop_
_entity.id
_entity.type
_entity.pdbx_description
1 polymer ?
#
loop_
_entity_poly.entity_id
_entity_poly.type
_entity_poly.pdbx_seq_one_letter_code
_entity_poly.pdbx_strand_id
1 'polypeptide(L)'
;MLSWLKKANPSLQQPTFPGQPNPADTENPLHTATDNRGVEKAMEEAASRKRKRGSNGQYDVETRVNPSLQWPTFPGLPNPADTENPLLTAAANREVEKVIREAASRKRKRGSYGQYTAEARAKIAKLCIEIGPTKAAEKMSEEVGRQLNESTVRSIRKSYEKEVKRQGNNNIPSFPRKTAGQPLKLGDLDADVQKFVRDTKENGGVVSRALVMSAAKRIVSQKDRSLLSEYGGPIVITQAWANSFLHRMNCVERKGAKAARK
;
A
#
# COMPACT_ATOMS: atom_id res chain seq x y z
N MET A 1 -36.53 26.83 -37.28
CA MET A 1 -37.51 27.23 -36.25
C MET A 1 -37.32 26.28 -35.07
N LEU A 2 -36.40 26.58 -34.14
CA LEU A 2 -36.65 27.35 -32.91
C LEU A 2 -37.81 26.76 -32.09
N SER A 3 -37.48 26.01 -31.03
CA SER A 3 -38.08 26.11 -29.68
C SER A 3 -37.86 24.83 -28.88
N TRP A 4 -36.76 24.76 -28.13
CA TRP A 4 -36.67 23.95 -26.91
C TRP A 4 -36.15 24.87 -25.81
N LEU A 5 -37.07 25.65 -25.22
CA LEU A 5 -36.78 26.48 -24.05
C LEU A 5 -38.02 26.55 -23.15
N LYS A 6 -38.02 25.78 -22.06
CA LYS A 6 -38.60 26.07 -20.74
C LYS A 6 -38.88 24.76 -19.98
N LYS A 7 -38.14 24.52 -18.89
CA LYS A 7 -38.73 24.67 -17.55
C LYS A 7 -37.65 24.69 -16.48
N ALA A 8 -37.98 25.46 -15.47
CA ALA A 8 -37.09 26.03 -14.48
C ALA A 8 -36.72 25.06 -13.37
N ASN A 9 -35.55 25.40 -12.82
CA ASN A 9 -34.92 25.04 -11.56
C ASN A 9 -35.85 25.26 -10.34
N PRO A 10 -36.02 24.26 -9.47
CA PRO A 10 -36.52 24.47 -8.12
C PRO A 10 -35.47 24.15 -7.04
N SER A 11 -35.20 25.19 -6.23
CA SER A 11 -34.91 25.13 -4.79
C SER A 11 -33.69 24.33 -4.31
N LEU A 12 -32.54 24.98 -4.29
CA LEU A 12 -31.47 24.69 -3.34
C LEU A 12 -31.84 25.31 -1.99
N GLN A 13 -32.44 24.51 -1.11
CA GLN A 13 -32.51 24.85 0.32
C GLN A 13 -31.19 24.44 0.97
N GLN A 14 -30.46 25.42 1.50
CA GLN A 14 -29.31 25.19 2.35
C GLN A 14 -29.78 24.78 3.76
N PRO A 15 -29.16 23.77 4.40
CA PRO A 15 -29.44 23.48 5.80
C PRO A 15 -28.75 24.49 6.73
N THR A 16 -29.58 25.21 7.49
CA THR A 16 -29.22 26.00 8.67
C THR A 16 -28.63 25.12 9.77
N PHE A 17 -27.41 25.43 10.22
CA PHE A 17 -26.79 24.83 11.40
C PHE A 17 -27.11 25.65 12.67
N PRO A 18 -27.66 25.05 13.73
CA PRO A 18 -27.88 25.75 15.00
C PRO A 18 -26.63 25.71 15.90
N GLY A 19 -26.24 26.90 16.38
CA GLY A 19 -25.79 27.19 17.73
C GLY A 19 -24.60 26.42 18.32
N GLN A 20 -23.43 27.07 18.36
CA GLN A 20 -22.43 26.82 19.39
C GLN A 20 -22.38 28.00 20.38
N PRO A 21 -22.53 27.76 21.70
CA PRO A 21 -22.37 28.78 22.72
C PRO A 21 -20.90 29.03 23.09
N ASN A 22 -20.60 30.30 23.41
CA ASN A 22 -19.34 30.79 23.97
C ASN A 22 -19.05 30.18 25.36
N PRO A 23 -17.80 29.79 25.64
CA PRO A 23 -17.35 29.56 27.01
C PRO A 23 -16.67 30.83 27.56
N ALA A 24 -17.45 31.62 28.30
CA ALA A 24 -16.92 32.44 29.39
C ALA A 24 -17.19 31.70 30.71
N ASP A 25 -16.31 31.91 31.67
CA ASP A 25 -16.43 31.60 33.10
C ASP A 25 -16.19 30.15 33.54
N THR A 26 -14.96 29.90 33.99
CA THR A 26 -14.77 29.09 35.21
C THR A 26 -13.58 29.64 35.98
N GLU A 27 -13.90 30.50 36.94
CA GLU A 27 -13.08 30.74 38.12
C GLU A 27 -12.99 29.46 38.95
N ASN A 28 -11.82 29.17 39.52
CA ASN A 28 -11.71 28.52 40.83
C ASN A 28 -10.28 28.65 41.41
N PRO A 29 -10.13 28.58 42.75
CA PRO A 29 -9.34 29.53 43.48
C PRO A 29 -8.14 28.90 44.23
N LEU A 30 -7.34 29.83 44.73
CA LEU A 30 -6.35 29.82 45.81
C LEU A 30 -6.47 28.75 46.92
N HIS A 31 -5.27 28.41 47.44
CA HIS A 31 -4.89 27.94 48.80
C HIS A 31 -5.06 26.44 49.14
N THR A 32 -4.14 25.75 49.84
CA THR A 32 -3.08 26.13 50.80
C THR A 32 -2.09 24.96 51.04
N ALA A 33 -0.86 25.31 51.49
CA ALA A 33 0.01 24.64 52.51
C ALA A 33 0.38 23.14 52.32
N THR A 34 1.58 22.61 52.61
CA THR A 34 2.82 22.98 53.33
C THR A 34 3.78 21.81 53.06
N ASP A 35 5.10 22.02 53.09
CA ASP A 35 5.98 21.48 54.14
C ASP A 35 7.47 21.63 53.75
N ASN A 36 8.23 22.21 54.67
CA ASN A 36 9.65 22.50 54.59
C ASN A 36 10.41 21.38 55.31
N ARG A 37 11.03 20.46 54.56
CA ARG A 37 12.05 19.53 55.09
C ARG A 37 12.85 18.91 53.93
N GLY A 38 14.07 19.40 53.71
CA GLY A 38 14.96 18.79 52.70
C GLY A 38 16.25 19.55 52.40
N VAL A 39 16.50 20.68 53.05
CA VAL A 39 17.64 21.57 52.73
C VAL A 39 18.98 21.14 53.35
N GLU A 40 19.03 20.05 54.11
CA GLU A 40 20.27 19.56 54.76
C GLU A 40 20.93 18.35 54.09
N LYS A 41 20.50 17.95 52.88
CA LYS A 41 21.20 16.94 52.06
C LYS A 41 22.01 17.52 50.91
N ALA A 42 22.25 18.84 50.93
CA ALA A 42 22.93 19.59 49.89
C ALA A 42 24.40 19.95 50.20
N MET A 43 24.97 19.54 51.34
CA MET A 43 26.36 19.93 51.72
C MET A 43 27.35 18.78 51.94
N GLU A 44 26.93 17.50 51.94
CA GLU A 44 27.83 16.37 52.28
C GLU A 44 28.13 15.40 51.12
N GLU A 45 27.84 15.78 49.88
CA GLU A 45 28.33 15.08 48.67
C GLU A 45 29.24 15.98 47.82
N ALA A 46 29.78 17.05 48.41
CA ALA A 46 30.74 17.97 47.77
C ALA A 46 32.22 17.57 48.01
N ALA A 47 32.50 16.48 48.74
CA ALA A 47 33.85 16.19 49.24
C ALA A 47 34.52 14.90 48.73
N SER A 48 33.88 14.08 47.87
CA SER A 48 34.41 12.73 47.53
C SER A 48 34.69 12.45 46.05
N ARG A 49 34.74 13.46 45.17
CA ARG A 49 35.15 13.28 43.76
C ARG A 49 36.31 14.16 43.28
N LYS A 50 37.07 14.75 44.22
CA LYS A 50 38.45 15.21 43.95
C LYS A 50 39.40 14.03 44.12
N ARG A 51 39.61 13.24 43.04
CA ARG A 51 40.84 12.47 42.74
C ARG A 51 40.62 11.52 41.54
N LYS A 52 40.64 12.09 40.34
CA LYS A 52 41.18 11.40 39.15
C LYS A 52 41.54 12.45 38.10
N ARG A 53 42.72 13.06 38.30
CA ARG A 53 43.47 13.72 37.23
C ARG A 53 44.41 12.67 36.61
N GLY A 54 44.34 12.55 35.30
CA GLY A 54 45.16 11.70 34.43
C GLY A 54 44.48 11.73 33.06
N SER A 55 44.63 12.82 32.31
CA SER A 55 45.57 12.96 31.19
C SER A 55 45.31 11.96 30.07
N ASN A 56 44.60 12.39 29.05
CA ASN A 56 45.04 12.26 27.65
C ASN A 56 44.14 13.13 26.78
N GLY A 57 44.76 13.91 25.90
CA GLY A 57 44.06 14.89 25.11
C GLY A 57 43.18 14.26 24.05
N GLN A 58 42.07 14.92 23.76
CA GLN A 58 41.61 15.08 22.39
C GLN A 58 40.69 16.29 22.35
N TYR A 59 40.79 17.05 21.26
CA TYR A 59 40.07 18.29 21.03
C TYR A 59 38.60 17.98 20.76
N ASP A 60 37.76 17.92 21.80
CA ASP A 60 36.32 17.92 21.60
C ASP A 60 35.82 19.36 21.63
N VAL A 61 35.96 20.02 20.47
CA VAL A 61 35.08 21.11 20.10
C VAL A 61 33.70 20.48 19.91
N GLU A 62 33.00 20.29 21.02
CA GLU A 62 31.58 19.97 21.01
C GLU A 62 30.87 21.21 20.47
N THR A 63 30.84 21.27 19.14
CA THR A 63 30.12 22.25 18.36
C THR A 63 28.71 22.21 18.91
N ARG A 64 28.29 23.24 19.64
CA ARG A 64 26.89 23.42 20.02
C ARG A 64 26.13 23.59 18.70
N VAL A 65 25.75 22.48 18.07
CA VAL A 65 24.99 22.48 16.83
C VAL A 65 23.70 23.18 17.19
N ASN A 66 23.54 24.39 16.65
CA ASN A 66 22.35 25.20 16.84
C ASN A 66 21.15 24.29 16.52
N PRO A 67 20.20 24.06 17.44
CA PRO A 67 19.10 23.09 17.26
C PRO A 67 18.21 23.39 16.04
N SER A 68 18.43 24.53 15.39
CA SER A 68 17.86 24.92 14.10
C SER A 68 18.48 24.23 12.88
N LEU A 69 19.67 23.62 12.99
CA LEU A 69 20.45 23.04 11.87
C LEU A 69 20.59 21.51 11.96
N GLN A 70 19.55 20.84 12.44
CA GLN A 70 19.54 19.38 12.50
C GLN A 70 19.46 18.76 11.11
N TRP A 71 19.96 17.54 11.01
CA TRP A 71 19.88 16.73 9.81
C TRP A 71 18.40 16.45 9.48
N PRO A 72 18.00 16.54 8.21
CA PRO A 72 16.62 16.26 7.83
C PRO A 72 16.24 14.81 8.18
N THR A 73 15.03 14.61 8.70
CA THR A 73 14.53 13.28 9.09
C THR A 73 14.11 12.47 7.87
N PHE A 74 13.80 13.14 6.75
CA PHE A 74 13.34 12.50 5.52
C PHE A 74 14.52 12.24 4.54
N PRO A 75 14.70 11.01 4.03
CA PRO A 75 15.80 10.68 3.14
C PRO A 75 15.70 11.45 1.81
N GLY A 76 16.81 12.03 1.36
CA GLY A 76 16.90 12.76 0.09
C GLY A 76 16.72 14.28 0.19
N LEU A 77 16.54 14.85 1.38
CA LEU A 77 16.60 16.29 1.60
C LEU A 77 18.04 16.78 1.78
N PRO A 78 18.38 18.00 1.29
CA PRO A 78 19.72 18.56 1.45
C PRO A 78 20.02 18.85 2.91
N ASN A 79 21.25 18.58 3.35
CA ASN A 79 21.71 18.91 4.69
C ASN A 79 21.87 20.44 4.83
N PRO A 80 21.19 21.10 5.77
CA PRO A 80 21.28 22.55 5.92
C PRO A 80 22.70 23.03 6.23
N ALA A 81 23.55 22.21 6.89
CA ALA A 81 24.93 22.56 7.19
C ALA A 81 25.85 22.65 5.95
N ASP A 82 25.46 22.03 4.84
CA ASP A 82 26.27 21.95 3.61
C ASP A 82 25.85 23.00 2.56
N THR A 83 25.00 23.95 2.93
CA THR A 83 24.45 24.96 2.02
C THR A 83 24.89 26.38 2.36
N GLU A 84 24.95 27.25 1.34
CA GLU A 84 25.34 28.66 1.48
C GLU A 84 24.46 29.43 2.49
N ASN A 85 23.19 29.03 2.66
CA ASN A 85 22.23 29.65 3.59
C ASN A 85 21.55 28.60 4.49
N PRO A 86 22.19 28.22 5.61
CA PRO A 86 21.77 27.07 6.42
C PRO A 86 20.39 27.25 7.06
N LEU A 87 20.02 28.48 7.43
CA LEU A 87 18.71 28.79 8.05
C LEU A 87 17.55 28.71 7.05
N LEU A 88 17.75 29.16 5.81
CA LEU A 88 16.74 29.08 4.76
C LEU A 88 16.50 27.63 4.36
N THR A 89 17.58 26.85 4.20
CA THR A 89 17.50 25.41 3.89
C THR A 89 16.79 24.64 5.01
N ALA A 90 17.08 24.95 6.28
CA ALA A 90 16.40 24.31 7.41
C ALA A 90 14.90 24.65 7.47
N ALA A 91 14.53 25.91 7.20
CA ALA A 91 13.13 26.33 7.14
C ALA A 91 12.37 25.64 5.99
N ALA A 92 12.99 25.56 4.81
CA ALA A 92 12.43 24.87 3.66
C ALA A 92 12.25 23.37 3.92
N ASN A 93 13.25 22.70 4.50
CA ASN A 93 13.18 21.28 4.86
C ASN A 93 12.03 21.00 5.84
N ARG A 94 11.80 21.87 6.83
CA ARG A 94 10.68 21.73 7.78
C ARG A 94 9.32 21.79 7.10
N GLU A 95 9.15 22.73 6.17
CA GLU A 95 7.88 22.85 5.44
C GLU A 95 7.67 21.66 4.49
N VAL A 96 8.71 21.21 3.79
CA VAL A 96 8.65 20.02 2.94
C VAL A 96 8.31 18.77 3.76
N GLU A 97 8.93 18.57 4.92
CA GLU A 97 8.60 17.46 5.82
C GLU A 97 7.14 17.51 6.30
N LYS A 98 6.64 18.69 6.64
CA LYS A 98 5.24 18.89 7.03
C LYS A 98 4.28 18.51 5.90
N VAL A 99 4.54 18.99 4.68
CA VAL A 99 3.74 18.66 3.49
C VAL A 99 3.77 17.16 3.20
N ILE A 100 4.94 16.51 3.30
CA ILE A 100 5.07 15.06 3.09
C ILE A 100 4.31 14.28 4.16
N ARG A 101 4.41 14.66 5.44
CA ARG A 101 3.66 14.00 6.54
C ARG A 101 2.15 14.18 6.37
N GLU A 102 1.69 15.37 5.97
CA GLU A 102 0.27 15.63 5.70
C GLU A 102 -0.23 14.89 4.45
N ALA A 103 0.60 14.78 3.42
CA ALA A 103 0.28 13.96 2.24
C ALA A 103 0.24 12.46 2.59
N ALA A 104 1.10 11.99 3.49
CA ALA A 104 1.12 10.63 3.97
C ALA A 104 -0.09 10.31 4.87
N SER A 105 -0.51 11.22 5.75
CA SER A 105 -1.68 11.03 6.62
C SER A 105 -3.00 11.03 5.85
N ARG A 106 -3.10 11.81 4.76
CA ARG A 106 -4.25 11.81 3.85
C ARG A 106 -4.39 10.52 3.04
N LYS A 107 -3.32 9.73 2.87
CA LYS A 107 -3.38 8.41 2.23
C LYS A 107 -4.01 7.41 3.20
N ARG A 108 -5.33 7.26 3.12
CA ARG A 108 -6.03 6.15 3.77
C ARG A 108 -5.44 4.83 3.27
N LYS A 109 -4.93 4.00 4.19
CA LYS A 109 -4.55 2.62 3.87
C LYS A 109 -5.79 1.92 3.31
N ARG A 110 -5.68 1.44 2.08
CA ARG A 110 -6.72 0.65 1.44
C ARG A 110 -7.00 -0.58 2.31
N GLY A 111 -8.26 -0.80 2.68
CA GLY A 111 -8.66 -1.89 3.58
C GLY A 111 -8.25 -3.27 3.06
N SER A 112 -8.05 -4.22 3.97
CA SER A 112 -7.67 -5.60 3.63
C SER A 112 -8.83 -6.32 2.91
N TYR A 113 -8.62 -6.64 1.62
CA TYR A 113 -9.58 -7.39 0.80
C TYR A 113 -9.26 -8.89 0.80
N GLY A 114 -9.90 -9.64 1.69
CA GLY A 114 -9.70 -11.09 1.78
C GLY A 114 -10.36 -11.70 3.01
N GLN A 115 -11.49 -11.16 3.42
CA GLN A 115 -11.99 -11.28 4.80
C GLN A 115 -12.83 -12.54 5.06
N TYR A 116 -13.27 -13.24 4.02
CA TYR A 116 -14.18 -14.38 4.15
C TYR A 116 -13.53 -15.65 3.65
N THR A 117 -13.56 -16.69 4.50
CA THR A 117 -13.15 -18.05 4.13
C THR A 117 -14.04 -18.58 3.02
N ALA A 118 -13.55 -19.57 2.28
CA ALA A 118 -14.28 -20.17 1.17
C ALA A 118 -15.62 -20.80 1.63
N GLU A 119 -15.65 -21.32 2.85
CA GLU A 119 -16.85 -21.85 3.52
C GLU A 119 -17.81 -20.75 3.93
N ALA A 120 -17.32 -19.68 4.57
CA ALA A 120 -18.16 -18.54 4.95
C ALA A 120 -18.83 -17.91 3.72
N ARG A 121 -18.12 -17.83 2.59
CA ARG A 121 -18.68 -17.36 1.31
C ARG A 121 -19.82 -18.27 0.82
N ALA A 122 -19.66 -19.58 0.90
CA ALA A 122 -20.69 -20.54 0.52
C ALA A 122 -21.93 -20.40 1.43
N LYS A 123 -21.72 -20.26 2.74
CA LYS A 123 -22.79 -20.03 3.71
C LYS A 123 -23.54 -18.72 3.44
N ILE A 124 -22.82 -17.62 3.20
CA ILE A 124 -23.41 -16.32 2.83
C ILE A 124 -24.26 -16.46 1.55
N ALA A 125 -23.76 -17.19 0.54
CA ALA A 125 -24.49 -17.38 -0.71
C ALA A 125 -25.79 -18.17 -0.50
N LYS A 126 -25.74 -19.27 0.27
CA LYS A 126 -26.91 -20.10 0.58
C LYS A 126 -27.97 -19.32 1.35
N LEU A 127 -27.58 -18.63 2.43
CA LEU A 127 -28.48 -17.78 3.20
C LEU A 127 -29.09 -16.64 2.38
N CYS A 128 -28.32 -16.08 1.44
CA CYS A 128 -28.84 -15.05 0.53
C CYS A 128 -29.90 -15.60 -0.44
N ILE A 129 -29.79 -16.86 -0.86
CA ILE A 129 -30.79 -17.51 -1.72
C ILE A 129 -32.06 -17.82 -0.92
N GLU A 130 -31.92 -18.23 0.34
CA GLU A 130 -33.05 -18.59 1.22
C GLU A 130 -33.83 -17.38 1.73
N ILE A 131 -33.14 -16.35 2.24
CA ILE A 131 -33.74 -15.27 3.05
C ILE A 131 -33.64 -13.90 2.34
N GLY A 132 -32.80 -13.80 1.30
CA GLY A 132 -32.53 -12.56 0.58
C GLY A 132 -31.29 -11.80 1.09
N PRO A 133 -30.79 -10.80 0.33
CA PRO A 133 -29.48 -10.19 0.56
C PRO A 133 -29.38 -9.35 1.84
N THR A 134 -30.42 -8.58 2.20
CA THR A 134 -30.41 -7.71 3.38
C THR A 134 -30.40 -8.52 4.68
N LYS A 135 -31.34 -9.46 4.83
CA LYS A 135 -31.44 -10.32 6.00
C LYS A 135 -30.24 -11.26 6.14
N ALA A 136 -29.69 -11.74 5.02
CA ALA A 136 -28.47 -12.52 5.04
C ALA A 136 -27.26 -11.68 5.49
N ALA A 137 -27.20 -10.40 5.13
CA ALA A 137 -26.14 -9.51 5.60
C ALA A 137 -26.20 -9.31 7.12
N GLU A 138 -27.40 -9.09 7.67
CA GLU A 138 -27.61 -8.93 9.12
C GLU A 138 -27.20 -10.18 9.90
N LYS A 139 -27.77 -11.35 9.56
CA LYS A 139 -27.44 -12.62 10.23
C LYS A 139 -25.95 -12.97 10.16
N MET A 140 -25.34 -12.77 8.99
CA MET A 140 -23.92 -13.05 8.81
C MET A 140 -23.03 -12.00 9.50
N SER A 141 -23.52 -10.77 9.71
CA SER A 141 -22.79 -9.75 10.44
C SER A 141 -22.71 -10.08 11.93
N GLU A 142 -23.80 -10.59 12.48
CA GLU A 142 -23.87 -11.11 13.85
C GLU A 142 -22.92 -12.31 14.02
N GLU A 143 -22.98 -13.30 13.11
CA GLU A 143 -22.19 -14.53 13.22
C GLU A 143 -20.68 -14.29 13.02
N VAL A 144 -20.29 -13.43 12.07
CA VAL A 144 -18.87 -13.13 11.78
C VAL A 144 -18.32 -12.05 12.74
N GLY A 145 -19.18 -11.42 13.53
CA GLY A 145 -18.82 -10.32 14.44
C GLY A 145 -18.34 -9.07 13.69
N ARG A 146 -18.76 -8.88 12.43
CA ARG A 146 -18.33 -7.77 11.57
C ARG A 146 -19.46 -7.34 10.65
N GLN A 147 -19.63 -6.03 10.49
CA GLN A 147 -20.63 -5.49 9.58
C GLN A 147 -20.35 -5.90 8.12
N LEU A 148 -21.30 -6.60 7.53
CA LEU A 148 -21.23 -7.12 6.17
C LEU A 148 -22.12 -6.28 5.26
N ASN A 149 -21.54 -5.64 4.25
CA ASN A 149 -22.31 -4.81 3.31
C ASN A 149 -23.19 -5.67 2.40
N GLU A 150 -24.41 -5.23 2.16
CA GLU A 150 -25.39 -5.88 1.28
C GLU A 150 -24.87 -6.04 -0.17
N SER A 151 -24.04 -5.09 -0.65
CA SER A 151 -23.30 -5.20 -1.91
C SER A 151 -22.34 -6.41 -1.95
N THR A 152 -21.69 -6.73 -0.83
CA THR A 152 -20.80 -7.88 -0.69
C THR A 152 -21.57 -9.18 -0.79
N VAL A 153 -22.72 -9.30 -0.10
CA VAL A 153 -23.59 -10.48 -0.18
C VAL A 153 -24.00 -10.76 -1.62
N ARG A 154 -24.50 -9.73 -2.34
CA ARG A 154 -24.91 -9.87 -3.75
C ARG A 154 -23.75 -10.30 -4.65
N SER A 155 -22.56 -9.74 -4.44
CA SER A 155 -21.36 -10.12 -5.20
C SER A 155 -20.94 -11.57 -4.96
N ILE A 156 -21.04 -12.03 -3.71
CA ILE A 156 -20.77 -13.42 -3.31
C ILE A 156 -21.80 -14.36 -3.94
N ARG A 157 -23.10 -14.05 -3.85
CA ARG A 157 -24.17 -14.80 -4.52
C ARG A 157 -23.95 -14.92 -6.02
N LYS A 158 -23.70 -13.82 -6.72
CA LYS A 158 -23.43 -13.83 -8.17
C LYS A 158 -22.21 -14.69 -8.54
N SER A 159 -21.20 -14.71 -7.66
CA SER A 159 -20.03 -15.56 -7.85
C SER A 159 -20.37 -17.04 -7.62
N TYR A 160 -21.21 -17.35 -6.64
CA TYR A 160 -21.70 -18.70 -6.36
C TYR A 160 -22.55 -19.26 -7.51
N GLU A 161 -23.51 -18.49 -8.03
CA GLU A 161 -24.34 -18.90 -9.18
C GLU A 161 -23.51 -19.23 -10.43
N LYS A 162 -22.43 -18.47 -10.69
CA LYS A 162 -21.49 -18.77 -11.77
C LYS A 162 -20.74 -20.07 -11.55
N GLU A 163 -20.41 -20.38 -10.30
CA GLU A 163 -19.68 -21.59 -9.93
C GLU A 163 -20.58 -22.83 -10.00
N VAL A 164 -21.84 -22.71 -9.56
CA VAL A 164 -22.88 -23.73 -9.75
C VAL A 164 -23.06 -24.04 -11.22
N LYS A 165 -23.17 -23.02 -12.08
CA LYS A 165 -23.26 -23.21 -13.54
C LYS A 165 -22.03 -23.89 -14.14
N ARG A 166 -20.84 -23.68 -13.56
CA ARG A 166 -19.58 -24.28 -14.03
C ARG A 166 -19.49 -25.76 -13.66
N GLN A 167 -19.88 -26.12 -12.43
CA GLN A 167 -19.77 -27.49 -11.93
C GLN A 167 -21.02 -28.34 -12.19
N GLY A 168 -22.14 -27.73 -12.57
CA GLY A 168 -23.42 -28.41 -12.74
C GLY A 168 -24.03 -28.91 -11.42
N ASN A 169 -23.45 -28.53 -10.27
CA ASN A 169 -23.86 -29.01 -8.96
C ASN A 169 -24.41 -27.86 -8.10
N ASN A 170 -25.60 -28.05 -7.54
CA ASN A 170 -26.32 -27.00 -6.80
C ASN A 170 -25.77 -26.77 -5.38
N ASN A 171 -25.01 -27.73 -4.84
CA ASN A 171 -24.47 -27.68 -3.49
C ASN A 171 -22.94 -27.62 -3.51
N ILE A 172 -22.40 -26.41 -3.43
CA ILE A 172 -20.96 -26.19 -3.29
C ILE A 172 -20.70 -25.79 -1.83
N PRO A 173 -20.07 -26.66 -1.02
CA PRO A 173 -19.85 -26.39 0.41
C PRO A 173 -18.81 -25.31 0.67
N SER A 174 -17.88 -25.09 -0.27
CA SER A 174 -16.81 -24.11 -0.13
C SER A 174 -16.40 -23.60 -1.51
N PHE A 175 -16.29 -22.28 -1.68
CA PHE A 175 -15.77 -21.71 -2.94
C PHE A 175 -14.82 -20.54 -2.69
N PRO A 176 -13.59 -20.61 -3.23
CA PRO A 176 -12.60 -19.58 -3.00
C PRO A 176 -12.96 -18.28 -3.71
N ARG A 177 -12.37 -17.17 -3.24
CA ARG A 177 -12.39 -15.92 -3.99
C ARG A 177 -11.56 -16.12 -5.26
N LYS A 178 -12.11 -15.75 -6.41
CA LYS A 178 -11.34 -15.67 -7.65
C LYS A 178 -10.20 -14.67 -7.45
N THR A 179 -8.98 -15.06 -7.79
CA THR A 179 -7.81 -14.20 -7.72
C THR A 179 -8.07 -12.95 -8.57
N ALA A 180 -7.90 -11.78 -7.96
CA ALA A 180 -8.04 -10.52 -8.67
C ALA A 180 -6.78 -10.31 -9.51
N GLY A 181 -6.91 -10.29 -10.83
CA GLY A 181 -5.79 -10.07 -11.73
C GLY A 181 -6.22 -10.14 -13.20
N GLN A 182 -5.41 -9.56 -14.07
CA GLN A 182 -5.54 -9.75 -15.51
C GLN A 182 -5.10 -11.17 -15.86
N PRO A 183 -5.86 -11.93 -16.66
CA PRO A 183 -5.44 -13.26 -17.10
C PRO A 183 -4.10 -13.17 -17.83
N LEU A 184 -3.29 -14.24 -17.72
CA LEU A 184 -2.02 -14.35 -18.43
C LEU A 184 -2.28 -14.28 -19.93
N LYS A 185 -1.55 -13.43 -20.66
CA LYS A 185 -1.72 -13.27 -22.12
C LYS A 185 -1.53 -14.57 -22.90
N LEU A 186 -0.69 -15.46 -22.39
CA LEU A 186 -0.36 -16.75 -23.00
C LEU A 186 -1.12 -17.94 -22.38
N GLY A 187 -1.96 -17.70 -21.36
CA GLY A 187 -2.64 -18.76 -20.63
C GLY A 187 -1.67 -19.82 -20.11
N ASP A 188 -1.92 -21.07 -20.45
CA ASP A 188 -1.14 -22.24 -20.01
C ASP A 188 0.26 -22.30 -20.65
N LEU A 189 0.46 -21.65 -21.81
CA LEU A 189 1.77 -21.58 -22.48
C LEU A 189 2.78 -20.73 -21.70
N ASP A 190 2.29 -19.86 -20.81
CA ASP A 190 3.13 -19.02 -19.95
C ASP A 190 4.05 -19.91 -19.07
N ALA A 191 3.58 -21.08 -18.63
CA ALA A 191 4.35 -22.00 -17.80
C ALA A 191 5.60 -22.55 -18.52
N ASP A 192 5.47 -22.87 -19.81
CA ASP A 192 6.57 -23.37 -20.64
C ASP A 192 7.63 -22.29 -20.86
N VAL A 193 7.19 -21.04 -21.12
CA VAL A 193 8.10 -19.89 -21.24
C VAL A 193 8.83 -19.66 -19.93
N GLN A 194 8.13 -19.76 -18.80
CA GLN A 194 8.77 -19.60 -17.48
C GLN A 194 9.82 -20.68 -17.22
N LYS A 195 9.52 -21.93 -17.59
CA LYS A 195 10.49 -23.04 -17.48
C LYS A 195 11.73 -22.74 -18.29
N PHE A 196 11.57 -22.37 -19.57
CA PHE A 196 12.70 -22.04 -20.45
C PHE A 196 13.59 -20.93 -19.87
N VAL A 197 13.00 -19.88 -19.29
CA VAL A 197 13.77 -18.78 -18.70
C VAL A 197 14.46 -19.19 -17.39
N ARG A 198 13.84 -20.03 -16.55
CA ARG A 198 14.49 -20.61 -15.37
C ARG A 198 15.70 -21.45 -15.76
N ASP A 199 15.53 -22.36 -16.72
CA ASP A 199 16.60 -23.20 -17.24
C ASP A 199 17.74 -22.33 -17.81
N THR A 200 17.41 -21.26 -18.55
CA THR A 200 18.41 -20.32 -19.08
C THR A 200 19.21 -19.64 -17.96
N LYS A 201 18.54 -19.25 -16.87
CA LYS A 201 19.15 -18.58 -15.73
C LYS A 201 20.03 -19.53 -14.90
N GLU A 202 19.59 -20.77 -14.70
CA GLU A 202 20.35 -21.82 -14.01
C GLU A 202 21.64 -22.16 -14.76
N ASN A 203 21.61 -22.12 -16.10
CA ASN A 203 22.80 -22.27 -16.95
C ASN A 203 23.68 -21.00 -17.04
N GLY A 204 23.41 -19.97 -16.24
CA GLY A 204 24.19 -18.73 -16.23
C GLY A 204 23.94 -17.79 -17.41
N GLY A 205 22.91 -18.04 -18.21
CA GLY A 205 22.53 -17.22 -19.36
C GLY A 205 21.96 -15.85 -18.96
N VAL A 206 22.18 -14.84 -19.81
CA VAL A 206 21.61 -13.51 -19.63
C VAL A 206 20.15 -13.49 -20.10
N VAL A 207 19.22 -13.32 -19.17
CA VAL A 207 17.80 -13.18 -19.48
C VAL A 207 17.50 -11.74 -19.90
N SER A 208 17.18 -11.55 -21.18
CA SER A 208 16.77 -10.26 -21.74
C SER A 208 15.33 -10.29 -22.21
N ARG A 209 14.71 -9.10 -22.37
CA ARG A 209 13.36 -8.99 -22.94
C ARG A 209 13.25 -9.63 -24.33
N ALA A 210 14.30 -9.49 -25.15
CA ALA A 210 14.33 -10.04 -26.50
C ALA A 210 14.34 -11.57 -26.47
N LEU A 211 15.10 -12.17 -25.56
CA LEU A 211 15.11 -13.62 -25.35
C LEU A 211 13.72 -14.14 -24.96
N VAL A 212 13.04 -13.45 -24.03
CA VAL A 212 11.68 -13.82 -23.61
C VAL A 212 10.68 -13.73 -24.77
N MET A 213 10.73 -12.64 -25.54
CA MET A 213 9.83 -12.47 -26.70
C MET A 213 10.05 -13.55 -27.75
N SER A 214 11.31 -13.83 -28.11
CA SER A 214 11.66 -14.86 -29.10
C SER A 214 11.28 -16.26 -28.62
N ALA A 215 11.54 -16.58 -27.35
CA ALA A 215 11.16 -17.86 -26.76
C ALA A 215 9.64 -18.04 -26.75
N ALA A 216 8.89 -17.02 -26.32
CA ALA A 216 7.43 -17.06 -26.31
C ALA A 216 6.86 -17.23 -27.72
N LYS A 217 7.34 -16.46 -28.71
CA LYS A 217 6.94 -16.63 -30.11
C LYS A 217 7.17 -18.07 -30.58
N ARG A 218 8.36 -18.63 -30.31
CA ARG A 218 8.71 -19.98 -30.72
C ARG A 218 7.82 -21.04 -30.08
N ILE A 219 7.58 -20.95 -28.77
CA ILE A 219 6.75 -21.90 -28.02
C ILE A 219 5.31 -21.85 -28.51
N VAL A 220 4.73 -20.65 -28.70
CA VAL A 220 3.38 -20.50 -29.24
C VAL A 220 3.30 -21.07 -30.65
N SER A 221 4.23 -20.71 -31.54
CA SER A 221 4.27 -21.24 -32.91
C SER A 221 4.36 -22.76 -32.98
N GLN A 222 5.05 -23.40 -32.02
CA GLN A 222 5.19 -24.85 -31.98
C GLN A 222 3.92 -25.56 -31.53
N LYS A 223 3.15 -24.98 -30.60
CA LYS A 223 1.89 -25.58 -30.16
C LYS A 223 0.75 -25.26 -31.11
N ASP A 224 0.57 -23.98 -31.41
CA ASP A 224 -0.44 -23.49 -32.33
C ASP A 224 -0.03 -22.13 -32.93
N ARG A 225 0.38 -22.17 -34.19
CA ARG A 225 0.75 -20.98 -34.96
C ARG A 225 -0.41 -20.00 -35.11
N SER A 226 -1.66 -20.48 -35.15
CA SER A 226 -2.84 -19.64 -35.39
C SER A 226 -3.15 -18.70 -34.24
N LEU A 227 -2.55 -18.92 -33.05
CA LEU A 227 -2.73 -18.06 -31.89
C LEU A 227 -1.97 -16.74 -32.01
N LEU A 228 -0.88 -16.69 -32.78
CA LEU A 228 -0.09 -15.48 -32.95
C LEU A 228 -0.75 -14.53 -33.96
N SER A 229 -0.73 -13.25 -33.63
CA SER A 229 -1.18 -12.16 -34.52
C SER A 229 -0.55 -12.17 -35.91
N GLU A 230 0.70 -12.65 -36.03
CA GLU A 230 1.39 -12.81 -37.33
C GLU A 230 0.67 -13.80 -38.27
N TYR A 231 -0.13 -14.72 -37.73
CA TYR A 231 -0.92 -15.70 -38.47
C TYR A 231 -2.43 -15.47 -38.31
N GLY A 232 -2.86 -14.26 -37.93
CA GLY A 232 -4.27 -13.89 -37.76
C GLY A 232 -4.85 -14.18 -36.37
N GLY A 233 -4.01 -14.54 -35.40
CA GLY A 233 -4.41 -14.88 -34.04
C GLY A 233 -4.61 -13.70 -33.09
N PRO A 234 -5.21 -13.95 -31.90
CA PRO A 234 -5.48 -12.91 -30.91
C PRO A 234 -4.25 -12.51 -30.07
N ILE A 235 -3.17 -13.30 -30.07
CA ILE A 235 -2.02 -13.08 -29.18
C ILE A 235 -0.99 -12.18 -29.86
N VAL A 236 -0.76 -11.00 -29.27
CA VAL A 236 0.34 -10.10 -29.63
C VAL A 236 1.40 -10.13 -28.53
N ILE A 237 2.58 -10.59 -28.89
CA ILE A 237 3.76 -10.61 -28.02
C ILE A 237 4.46 -9.25 -28.13
N THR A 238 4.26 -8.39 -27.12
CA THR A 238 4.79 -7.02 -27.06
C THR A 238 5.95 -6.91 -26.06
N GLN A 239 6.75 -5.84 -26.18
CA GLN A 239 7.79 -5.53 -25.20
C GLN A 239 7.21 -5.28 -23.79
N ALA A 240 6.06 -4.62 -23.69
CA ALA A 240 5.38 -4.38 -22.42
C ALA A 240 4.95 -5.69 -21.74
N TRP A 241 4.47 -6.66 -22.51
CA TRP A 241 4.19 -8.00 -21.99
C TRP A 241 5.47 -8.68 -21.47
N ALA A 242 6.58 -8.62 -22.22
CA ALA A 242 7.84 -9.22 -21.79
C ALA A 242 8.38 -8.61 -20.48
N ASN A 243 8.26 -7.29 -20.31
CA ASN A 243 8.63 -6.61 -19.06
C ASN A 243 7.75 -7.07 -17.90
N SER A 244 6.42 -7.12 -18.10
CA SER A 244 5.49 -7.64 -17.11
C SER A 244 5.82 -9.09 -16.74
N PHE A 245 6.13 -9.92 -17.73
CA PHE A 245 6.52 -11.32 -17.55
C PHE A 245 7.78 -11.46 -16.69
N LEU A 246 8.84 -10.70 -16.99
CA LEU A 246 10.08 -10.69 -16.23
C LEU A 246 9.89 -10.22 -14.78
N HIS A 247 9.10 -9.16 -14.56
CA HIS A 247 8.76 -8.69 -13.22
C HIS A 247 8.04 -9.77 -12.39
N ARG A 248 7.11 -10.53 -13.00
CA ARG A 248 6.42 -11.64 -12.30
C ARG A 248 7.37 -12.75 -11.89
N MET A 249 8.42 -13.02 -12.68
CA MET A 249 9.44 -14.01 -12.36
C MET A 249 10.59 -13.47 -11.48
N ASN A 250 10.46 -12.24 -10.95
CA ASN A 250 11.51 -11.56 -10.20
C ASN A 250 12.87 -11.57 -10.94
N CYS A 251 12.83 -11.45 -12.27
CA CYS A 251 14.00 -11.37 -13.12
C CYS A 251 14.24 -9.89 -13.46
N VAL A 252 15.33 -9.34 -12.93
CA VAL A 252 15.77 -7.99 -13.29
C VAL A 252 16.66 -8.10 -14.51
N GLU A 253 16.42 -7.26 -15.53
CA GLU A 253 17.30 -7.14 -16.69
C GLU A 253 18.69 -6.72 -16.20
N ARG A 254 19.63 -7.66 -16.18
CA ARG A 254 21.03 -7.35 -15.87
C ARG A 254 21.65 -6.81 -17.14
N LYS A 255 22.27 -5.63 -17.07
CA LYS A 255 23.23 -5.19 -18.09
C LYS A 255 24.28 -6.29 -18.18
N GLY A 256 24.39 -6.96 -19.32
CA GLY A 256 25.41 -7.97 -19.53
C GLY A 256 26.77 -7.36 -19.24
N ALA A 257 27.45 -7.83 -18.20
CA ALA A 257 28.87 -7.54 -18.07
C ALA A 257 29.53 -8.17 -19.30
N LYS A 258 30.31 -7.38 -20.05
CA LYS A 258 31.20 -7.93 -21.08
C LYS A 258 32.19 -8.84 -20.37
N ALA A 259 31.87 -10.12 -20.22
CA ALA A 259 32.85 -11.11 -19.88
C ALA A 259 33.83 -11.13 -21.06
N ALA A 260 35.05 -10.66 -20.81
CA ALA A 260 36.15 -10.85 -21.75
C ALA A 260 36.23 -12.35 -22.04
N ARG A 261 36.04 -12.72 -23.32
CA ARG A 261 36.32 -14.09 -23.76
C ARG A 261 37.80 -14.34 -23.51
N LYS A 262 38.09 -15.44 -22.82
CA LYS A 262 39.44 -15.97 -22.63
C LYS A 262 39.81 -16.83 -23.82
#